data_AF-A0AAE1HSK5-F1
#
_entry.id   AF-A0AAE1HSK5-F1
#
_cell.length_a   1.000
_cell.length_b   1.000
_cell.length_c   1.000
_cell.angle_alpha   90.00
_cell.angle_beta   90.00
_cell.angle_gamma   90.00
#
_symmetry.space_group_name_H-M   'P 1'
#
loop_
_entity.id
_entity.type
_entity.pdbx_description
1 polymer ?
#
loop_
_entity_poly.entity_id
_entity_poly.type
_entity_poly.pdbx_seq_one_letter_code
_entity_poly.pdbx_strand_id
1 'polypeptide(L)'
;MKTLLPLVAALLALCGIASAGVELSEDQKQLMKQLRTACMAETGVDEATIDACKSGQFADDPKLKCYLKCTYQQMTVMDDDGAVDADMMLSMLPESIQPKAEPILNACKDLRGADACDSALVFNKCLYEKAPEYYMVV
;
A
#
# COMPACT_ATOMS: atom_id res chain seq x y z
N MET A 1 43.23 -23.19 -6.83
CA MET A 1 42.38 -21.99 -6.98
C MET A 1 41.48 -21.99 -8.24
N LYS A 2 41.23 -23.12 -8.93
CA LYS A 2 40.33 -23.18 -10.10
C LYS A 2 39.15 -24.16 -9.98
N THR A 3 39.01 -24.84 -8.84
CA THR A 3 37.97 -25.86 -8.60
C THR A 3 36.88 -25.42 -7.63
N LEU A 4 36.98 -24.23 -7.02
CA LEU A 4 35.99 -23.69 -6.07
C LEU A 4 34.88 -22.88 -6.76
N LEU A 5 35.10 -22.41 -7.98
CA LEU A 5 34.16 -21.55 -8.71
C LEU A 5 32.82 -22.24 -9.08
N PRO A 6 32.77 -23.53 -9.51
CA PRO A 6 31.49 -24.14 -9.87
C PRO A 6 30.64 -24.51 -8.65
N LEU A 7 31.25 -24.70 -7.47
CA LEU A 7 30.52 -25.03 -6.23
C LEU A 7 29.80 -23.80 -5.65
N VAL A 8 30.37 -22.60 -5.79
CA VAL A 8 29.72 -21.35 -5.35
C VAL A 8 28.53 -21.02 -6.26
N ALA A 9 28.63 -21.28 -7.56
CA ALA A 9 27.52 -21.09 -8.51
C ALA A 9 26.35 -22.07 -8.27
N ALA A 10 26.63 -23.30 -7.85
CA ALA A 10 25.59 -24.27 -7.50
C ALA A 10 24.86 -23.95 -6.19
N LEU A 11 25.53 -23.29 -5.23
CA LEU A 11 24.91 -22.82 -3.98
C LEU A 11 24.04 -21.57 -4.18
N LEU A 12 24.41 -20.68 -5.11
CA LEU A 12 23.62 -19.50 -5.46
C LEU A 12 22.28 -19.85 -6.15
N ALA A 13 22.15 -21.04 -6.73
CA ALA A 13 20.91 -21.53 -7.33
C ALA A 13 19.90 -22.09 -6.31
N LEU A 14 20.29 -22.27 -5.03
CA LEU A 14 19.41 -22.71 -3.93
C LEU A 14 18.78 -21.55 -3.16
N CYS A 15 19.24 -20.32 -3.38
CA CYS A 15 18.47 -19.13 -3.01
C CYS A 15 17.46 -18.86 -4.11
N GLY A 16 16.40 -19.67 -4.17
CA GLY A 16 15.13 -19.18 -4.69
C GLY A 16 14.75 -17.99 -3.81
N ILE A 17 15.13 -16.79 -4.22
CA ILE A 17 14.59 -15.56 -3.66
C ILE A 17 13.15 -15.54 -4.14
N ALA A 18 12.29 -16.30 -3.47
CA ALA A 18 10.88 -15.99 -3.46
C ALA A 18 10.83 -14.57 -2.91
N SER A 19 10.61 -13.61 -3.80
CA SER A 19 10.20 -12.28 -3.40
C SER A 19 9.06 -12.49 -2.41
N ALA A 20 9.25 -12.07 -1.16
CA ALA A 20 8.25 -12.14 -0.11
C ALA A 20 7.12 -11.12 -0.37
N GLY A 21 6.59 -11.12 -1.59
CA GLY A 21 5.41 -10.37 -1.96
C GLY A 21 4.20 -11.07 -1.35
N VAL A 22 3.29 -10.29 -0.78
CA VAL A 22 1.99 -10.77 -0.35
C VAL A 22 1.25 -11.26 -1.60
N GLU A 23 1.06 -12.56 -1.73
CA GLU A 23 0.28 -13.13 -2.84
C GLU A 23 -1.21 -12.94 -2.55
N LEU A 24 -1.85 -12.05 -3.31
CA LEU A 24 -3.29 -11.81 -3.20
C LEU A 24 -4.08 -12.95 -3.86
N SER A 25 -5.19 -13.35 -3.24
CA SER A 25 -6.16 -14.26 -3.88
C SER A 25 -6.82 -13.59 -5.09
N GLU A 26 -7.42 -14.39 -5.97
CA GLU A 26 -8.15 -13.86 -7.13
C GLU A 26 -9.31 -12.95 -6.71
N ASP A 27 -10.00 -13.28 -5.62
CA ASP A 27 -11.07 -12.44 -5.06
C ASP A 27 -10.53 -11.09 -4.56
N GLN A 28 -9.37 -11.09 -3.89
CA GLN A 28 -8.72 -9.86 -3.44
C GLN A 28 -8.29 -9.00 -4.64
N LYS A 29 -7.69 -9.60 -5.67
CA LYS A 29 -7.32 -8.89 -6.92
C LYS A 29 -8.55 -8.27 -7.59
N GLN A 30 -9.66 -9.01 -7.64
CA GLN A 30 -10.90 -8.53 -8.23
C GLN A 30 -11.51 -7.37 -7.44
N LEU A 31 -11.51 -7.45 -6.10
CA LEU A 31 -11.96 -6.36 -5.24
C LEU A 31 -11.09 -5.10 -5.43
N MET A 32 -9.77 -5.25 -5.44
CA MET A 32 -8.84 -4.15 -5.67
C MET A 32 -9.09 -3.48 -7.03
N LYS A 33 -9.32 -4.27 -8.09
CA LYS A 33 -9.66 -3.75 -9.41
C LYS A 33 -10.97 -2.96 -9.42
N GLN A 34 -11.99 -3.43 -8.69
CA GLN A 34 -13.27 -2.75 -8.57
C GLN A 34 -13.13 -1.41 -7.83
N LEU A 35 -12.42 -1.40 -6.70
CA LEU A 35 -12.12 -0.19 -5.93
C LEU A 35 -11.36 0.83 -6.78
N ARG A 36 -10.29 0.38 -7.45
CA ARG A 36 -9.50 1.22 -8.37
C ARG A 36 -10.38 1.86 -9.43
N THR A 37 -11.17 1.05 -10.12
CA THR A 37 -12.05 1.52 -11.21
C THR A 37 -13.08 2.53 -10.69
N ALA A 38 -13.72 2.26 -9.56
CA ALA A 38 -14.74 3.14 -8.98
C ALA A 38 -14.14 4.49 -8.56
N CYS A 39 -13.02 4.48 -7.82
CA CYS A 39 -12.41 5.70 -7.32
C CYS A 39 -11.72 6.51 -8.43
N MET A 40 -11.20 5.86 -9.48
CA MET A 40 -10.75 6.57 -10.69
C MET A 40 -11.92 7.27 -11.39
N ALA A 41 -13.07 6.60 -11.51
CA ALA A 41 -14.26 7.20 -12.12
C ALA A 41 -14.81 8.38 -11.32
N GLU A 42 -14.79 8.30 -9.99
CA GLU A 42 -15.26 9.37 -9.09
C GLU A 42 -14.37 10.61 -9.14
N THR A 43 -13.04 10.42 -9.17
CA THR A 43 -12.08 11.52 -9.00
C THR A 43 -11.48 12.02 -10.31
N GLY A 44 -11.52 11.19 -11.36
CA GLY A 44 -10.88 11.47 -12.64
C GLY A 44 -9.36 11.56 -12.58
N VAL A 45 -8.73 10.90 -11.59
CA VAL A 45 -7.28 10.75 -11.51
C VAL A 45 -6.78 9.83 -12.63
N ASP A 46 -5.57 10.11 -13.13
CA ASP A 46 -4.92 9.27 -14.15
C ASP A 46 -4.26 8.03 -13.51
N GLU A 47 -4.26 6.93 -14.25
CA GLU A 47 -3.69 5.66 -13.79
C GLU A 47 -2.19 5.78 -13.47
N ALA A 48 -1.44 6.51 -14.30
CA ALA A 48 -0.01 6.69 -14.12
C ALA A 48 0.30 7.49 -12.84
N THR A 49 -0.55 8.45 -12.48
CA THR A 49 -0.42 9.21 -11.22
C THR A 49 -0.60 8.30 -10.00
N ILE A 50 -1.52 7.34 -10.06
CA ILE A 50 -1.69 6.35 -8.98
C ILE A 50 -0.50 5.40 -8.93
N ASP A 51 -0.07 4.87 -10.08
CA ASP A 51 1.00 3.89 -10.15
C ASP A 51 2.35 4.43 -9.69
N ALA A 52 2.60 5.73 -9.87
CA ALA A 52 3.78 6.41 -9.35
C ALA A 52 3.94 6.24 -7.81
N CYS A 53 2.83 6.16 -7.06
CA CYS A 53 2.83 5.95 -5.62
C CYS A 53 3.53 4.66 -5.20
N LYS A 54 3.52 3.61 -6.04
CA LYS A 54 4.22 2.33 -5.79
C LYS A 54 5.73 2.52 -5.59
N SER A 55 6.28 3.60 -6.14
CA SER A 55 7.69 4.00 -6.02
C SER A 55 7.94 5.16 -5.06
N GLY A 56 6.93 5.51 -4.26
CA GLY A 56 7.00 6.64 -3.32
C GLY A 56 6.84 8.01 -3.98
N GLN A 57 6.44 8.07 -5.24
CA GLN A 57 6.20 9.32 -5.95
C GLN A 57 4.75 9.74 -5.75
N PHE A 58 4.54 10.63 -4.79
CA PHE A 58 3.24 11.15 -4.42
C PHE A 58 3.05 12.57 -4.97
N ALA A 59 2.34 12.69 -6.09
CA ALA A 59 2.03 13.98 -6.68
C ALA A 59 1.18 14.85 -5.73
N ASP A 60 1.41 16.15 -5.73
CA ASP A 60 0.52 17.11 -5.06
C ASP A 60 -0.67 17.44 -5.96
N ASP A 61 -1.47 16.41 -6.27
CA ASP A 61 -2.64 16.47 -7.15
C ASP A 61 -3.93 16.26 -6.33
N PRO A 62 -4.88 17.21 -6.33
CA PRO A 62 -6.18 17.06 -5.66
C PRO A 62 -6.93 15.77 -6.02
N LYS A 63 -6.80 15.31 -7.28
CA LYS A 63 -7.46 14.08 -7.74
C LYS A 63 -6.84 12.84 -7.11
N LEU A 64 -5.50 12.79 -7.02
CA LEU A 64 -4.79 11.70 -6.35
C LEU A 64 -5.14 11.66 -4.86
N LYS A 65 -5.12 12.82 -4.18
CA LYS A 65 -5.48 12.93 -2.77
C LYS A 65 -6.88 12.36 -2.50
N CYS A 66 -7.86 12.79 -3.29
CA CYS A 66 -9.23 12.32 -3.14
C CYS A 66 -9.43 10.88 -3.65
N TYR A 67 -8.59 10.38 -4.56
CA TYR A 67 -8.60 8.97 -4.95
C TYR A 67 -8.21 8.09 -3.75
N LEU A 68 -7.13 8.43 -3.05
CA LEU A 68 -6.69 7.71 -1.86
C LEU A 68 -7.78 7.73 -0.78
N LYS A 69 -8.39 8.91 -0.54
CA LYS A 69 -9.54 9.04 0.36
C LYS A 69 -10.68 8.10 -0.06
N CYS A 70 -11.11 8.15 -1.31
CA CYS A 70 -12.18 7.28 -1.83
C CYS A 70 -11.87 5.81 -1.55
N THR A 71 -10.65 5.34 -1.82
CA THR A 71 -10.32 3.92 -1.58
C THR A 71 -10.44 3.53 -0.11
N TYR A 72 -10.01 4.42 0.80
CA TYR A 72 -10.11 4.17 2.23
C TYR A 72 -11.54 4.22 2.75
N GLN A 73 -12.37 5.15 2.26
CA GLN A 73 -13.78 5.23 2.63
C GLN A 73 -14.56 4.00 2.13
N GLN A 74 -14.30 3.54 0.90
CA GLN A 74 -14.93 2.32 0.35
C GLN A 74 -14.53 1.07 1.14
N MET A 75 -13.32 1.04 1.69
CA MET A 75 -12.87 -0.03 2.60
C MET A 75 -13.31 0.19 4.05
N THR A 76 -14.03 1.27 4.36
CA THR A 76 -14.47 1.68 5.71
C THR A 76 -13.33 1.90 6.70
N VAL A 77 -12.12 2.17 6.22
CA VAL A 77 -10.93 2.45 7.07
C VAL A 77 -10.70 3.94 7.29
N MET A 78 -11.53 4.80 6.72
CA MET A 78 -11.48 6.25 6.90
C MET A 78 -12.89 6.83 6.90
N ASP A 79 -13.15 7.78 7.81
CA ASP A 79 -14.41 8.51 7.87
C ASP A 79 -14.43 9.75 6.94
N ASP A 80 -15.49 10.55 7.01
CA ASP A 80 -15.64 11.75 6.18
C ASP A 80 -14.71 12.90 6.59
N ASP A 81 -14.23 12.91 7.83
CA ASP A 81 -13.31 13.91 8.37
C ASP A 81 -11.83 13.53 8.14
N GLY A 82 -11.57 12.34 7.59
CA GLY A 82 -10.23 11.83 7.30
C GLY A 82 -9.57 11.13 8.47
N ALA A 83 -10.33 10.73 9.50
CA ALA A 83 -9.82 9.90 10.58
C ALA A 83 -9.68 8.46 10.14
N VAL A 84 -8.50 7.88 10.37
CA VAL A 84 -8.17 6.49 10.00
C VAL A 84 -8.57 5.53 11.12
N ASP A 85 -9.32 4.49 10.75
CA ASP A 85 -9.55 3.32 11.60
C ASP A 85 -8.44 2.29 11.37
N ALA A 86 -7.37 2.40 12.18
CA ALA A 86 -6.22 1.53 12.10
C ALA A 86 -6.54 0.07 12.47
N ASP A 87 -7.50 -0.15 13.37
CA ASP A 87 -7.86 -1.50 13.82
C ASP A 87 -8.65 -2.22 12.71
N MET A 88 -9.55 -1.50 12.03
CA MET A 88 -10.23 -1.99 10.84
C MET A 88 -9.22 -2.33 9.74
N MET A 89 -8.29 -1.42 9.43
CA MET A 89 -7.25 -1.68 8.43
C MET A 89 -6.36 -2.88 8.79
N LEU A 90 -5.98 -3.02 10.07
CA LEU A 90 -5.21 -4.16 10.55
C LEU A 90 -5.96 -5.48 10.35
N SER A 91 -7.27 -5.51 10.62
CA SER A 91 -8.11 -6.70 10.47
C SER A 91 -8.25 -7.20 9.02
N MET A 92 -8.05 -6.30 8.03
CA MET A 92 -8.08 -6.64 6.61
C MET A 92 -6.77 -7.31 6.13
N LEU A 93 -5.71 -7.23 6.91
CA LEU A 93 -4.40 -7.81 6.57
C LEU A 93 -4.32 -9.27 6.98
N PRO A 94 -3.56 -10.11 6.23
CA PRO A 94 -3.26 -11.47 6.65
C PRO A 94 -2.62 -11.49 8.05
N GLU A 95 -2.98 -12.48 8.88
CA GLU A 95 -2.45 -12.62 10.25
C GLU A 95 -0.91 -12.63 10.31
N SER A 96 -0.25 -13.15 9.27
CA SER A 96 1.21 -13.17 9.16
C SER A 96 1.86 -11.80 8.99
N ILE A 97 1.09 -10.80 8.55
CA ILE A 97 1.54 -9.41 8.32
C ILE A 97 1.14 -8.49 9.48
N GLN A 98 0.05 -8.78 10.19
CA GLN A 98 -0.48 -7.93 11.27
C GLN A 98 0.59 -7.51 12.31
N PRO A 99 1.47 -8.38 12.84
CA PRO A 99 2.49 -7.96 13.81
C PRO A 99 3.50 -6.94 13.28
N LYS A 100 3.71 -6.90 11.95
CA LYS A 100 4.55 -5.89 11.31
C LYS A 100 3.78 -4.61 11.00
N ALA A 101 2.51 -4.75 10.59
CA ALA A 101 1.66 -3.63 10.21
C ALA A 101 1.18 -2.80 11.41
N GLU A 102 0.82 -3.44 12.52
CA GLU A 102 0.29 -2.78 13.72
C GLU A 102 1.14 -1.58 14.20
N PRO A 103 2.47 -1.69 14.42
CA PRO A 103 3.26 -0.54 14.85
C PRO A 103 3.34 0.57 13.79
N ILE A 104 3.26 0.22 12.50
CA ILE A 104 3.27 1.20 11.40
C ILE A 104 1.94 1.96 11.37
N LEU A 105 0.82 1.24 11.41
CA LEU A 105 -0.52 1.84 11.44
C LEU A 105 -0.68 2.74 12.66
N ASN A 106 -0.25 2.29 13.85
CA ASN A 106 -0.27 3.10 15.05
C ASN A 106 0.60 4.37 14.95
N ALA A 107 1.70 4.34 14.22
CA ALA A 107 2.53 5.52 14.00
C ALA A 107 1.92 6.52 13.00
N CYS A 108 1.02 6.09 12.13
CA CYS A 108 0.49 6.89 11.02
C CYS A 108 -0.97 7.35 11.22
N LYS A 109 -1.78 6.64 12.01
CA LYS A 109 -3.25 6.81 12.06
C LYS A 109 -3.75 8.18 12.52
N ASP A 110 -2.97 8.87 13.35
CA ASP A 110 -3.33 10.18 13.91
C ASP A 110 -2.85 11.36 13.05
N LEU A 111 -2.17 11.08 11.93
CA LEU A 111 -1.74 12.13 11.01
C LEU A 111 -2.95 12.74 10.31
N ARG A 112 -2.95 14.08 10.18
CA ARG A 112 -4.03 14.85 9.57
C ARG A 112 -3.47 15.85 8.56
N GLY A 113 -4.22 16.02 7.47
CA GLY A 113 -4.01 17.04 6.45
C GLY A 113 -4.91 18.26 6.65
N ALA A 114 -5.00 19.13 5.64
CA ALA A 114 -5.91 20.28 5.68
C ALA A 114 -7.39 19.88 5.53
N ASP A 115 -7.65 18.75 4.85
CA ASP A 115 -8.95 18.10 4.72
C ASP A 115 -8.79 16.57 4.68
N ALA A 116 -9.88 15.84 4.43
CA ALA A 116 -9.86 14.38 4.36
C ALA A 116 -9.03 13.83 3.18
N CYS A 117 -9.00 14.53 2.04
CA CYS A 117 -8.19 14.13 0.89
C CYS A 117 -6.69 14.31 1.21
N ASP A 118 -6.30 15.43 1.82
CA ASP A 118 -4.94 15.64 2.30
C ASP A 118 -4.56 14.62 3.40
N SER A 119 -5.48 14.30 4.31
CA SER A 119 -5.25 13.29 5.35
C SER A 119 -4.94 11.92 4.75
N ALA A 120 -5.66 11.49 3.72
CA ALA A 120 -5.39 10.26 3.00
C ALA A 120 -4.01 10.23 2.32
N LEU A 121 -3.56 11.37 1.76
CA LEU A 121 -2.23 11.48 1.18
C LEU A 121 -1.13 11.43 2.24
N VAL A 122 -1.30 12.14 3.35
CA VAL A 122 -0.34 12.14 4.47
C VAL A 122 -0.22 10.73 5.06
N PHE A 123 -1.34 10.04 5.24
CA PHE A 123 -1.35 8.65 5.70
C PHE A 123 -0.59 7.73 4.74
N ASN A 124 -0.87 7.79 3.44
CA ASN A 124 -0.14 6.99 2.43
C ASN A 124 1.37 7.22 2.44
N LYS A 125 1.79 8.49 2.53
CA LYS A 125 3.22 8.85 2.61
C LYS A 125 3.88 8.23 3.85
N CYS A 126 3.19 8.27 5.00
CA CYS A 126 3.69 7.66 6.23
C CYS A 126 3.85 6.14 6.12
N LEU A 127 2.86 5.44 5.53
CA LEU A 127 2.95 3.99 5.29
C LEU A 127 4.16 3.65 4.41
N TYR A 128 4.35 4.39 3.31
CA TYR A 128 5.47 4.19 2.41
C TYR A 128 6.83 4.48 3.08
N GLU A 129 6.93 5.56 3.87
CA GLU A 129 8.17 5.90 4.58
C GLU A 129 8.58 4.83 5.59
N LYS A 130 7.59 4.26 6.30
CA LYS A 130 7.83 3.29 7.39
C LYS A 130 8.06 1.87 6.88
N ALA A 131 7.48 1.51 5.74
CA ALA A 131 7.52 0.14 5.21
C ALA A 131 7.37 0.11 3.68
N PRO A 132 8.32 0.68 2.92
CA PRO A 132 8.23 0.75 1.47
C PRO A 132 8.15 -0.64 0.83
N GLU A 133 8.72 -1.68 1.44
CA GLU A 133 8.70 -3.05 0.94
C GLU A 133 7.33 -3.75 1.09
N TYR A 134 6.45 -3.23 1.95
CA TYR A 134 5.09 -3.74 2.14
C TYR A 134 4.02 -2.77 1.63
N TYR A 135 4.42 -1.62 1.10
CA TYR A 135 3.49 -0.60 0.63
C TYR A 135 2.74 -1.07 -0.62
N MET A 136 1.44 -0.89 -0.61
CA MET A 136 0.56 -1.13 -1.75
C MET A 136 -0.40 0.05 -1.91
N VAL A 137 -0.69 0.38 -3.16
CA VAL A 137 -1.76 1.31 -3.54
C VAL A 137 -2.78 0.55 -4.38
N VAL A 138 -4.06 0.80 -4.11
CA VAL A 138 -5.20 0.27 -4.88
C VAL A 138 -5.14 0.79 -6.30
#